data_AF-A0A846DES7-F1
#
_entry.id   AF-A0A846DES7-F1
#
_cell.length_a   1.000
_cell.length_b   1.000
_cell.length_c   1.000
_cell.angle_alpha   90.00
_cell.angle_beta   90.00
_cell.angle_gamma   90.00
#
_symmetry.space_group_name_H-M   'P 1'
#
loop_
_entity.id
_entity.type
_entity.pdbx_description
1 polymer ?
#
loop_
_entity_poly.entity_id
_entity_poly.type
_entity_poly.pdbx_seq_one_letter_code
_entity_poly.pdbx_strand_id
1 'polypeptide(L)'
;GATISASNVSGESQDISLENLETLEVNNSNISASTVDGTAGSINVNANESVQLTGEGGLNVAATGFGTAGTINVNTPQITIQDGAKISAENTDGRGGNINVNTNNFITSNGGQIVTTTSGKAAAGSINLNILSKDSDSSIIIEGNNSGIFANTETGSTGDGGNIIIDPLTMIIRDGAGIAASSQGSGEGGDIYIEVGTLTLDNKAFISAETATNQGGNITLNIQDRLYLRNNSQITATAGTEEAGGNGGNIIINAPFIFAVPSENSDITANAFEGNGGNITITTDVMVGIESR
;
A
#
# COMPACT_ATOMS: atom_id res chain seq x y z
N GLY A 1 22.38 4.22 -11.99
CA GLY A 1 23.31 4.26 -10.85
C GLY A 1 24.03 2.94 -10.72
N ALA A 2 24.47 2.64 -9.50
CA ALA A 2 25.09 1.36 -9.15
C ALA A 2 24.01 0.29 -8.89
N THR A 3 24.41 -0.99 -8.90
CA THR A 3 23.52 -2.12 -8.62
C THR A 3 24.17 -3.14 -7.68
N ILE A 4 23.42 -3.58 -6.67
CA ILE A 4 23.70 -4.82 -5.90
C ILE A 4 22.65 -5.84 -6.31
N SER A 5 23.04 -7.03 -6.76
CA SER A 5 22.07 -8.01 -7.28
C SER A 5 22.36 -9.47 -6.94
N ALA A 6 21.31 -10.22 -6.65
CA ALA A 6 21.31 -11.69 -6.51
C ALA A 6 20.19 -12.29 -7.37
N SER A 7 20.53 -13.03 -8.43
CA SER A 7 19.52 -13.53 -9.38
C SER A 7 19.76 -14.98 -9.80
N ASN A 8 18.67 -15.71 -10.04
CA ASN A 8 18.70 -17.04 -10.66
C ASN A 8 17.64 -17.18 -11.76
N VAL A 9 17.71 -18.28 -12.53
CA VAL A 9 16.67 -18.63 -13.51
C VAL A 9 15.69 -19.63 -12.90
N SER A 10 16.20 -20.62 -12.18
CA SER A 10 15.44 -21.64 -11.47
C SER A 10 16.14 -22.03 -10.16
N GLY A 11 15.41 -22.66 -9.24
CA GLY A 11 15.88 -22.92 -7.87
C GLY A 11 15.69 -21.70 -6.94
N GLU A 12 16.51 -21.56 -5.91
CA GLU A 12 16.44 -20.43 -4.97
C GLU A 12 17.59 -19.43 -5.21
N SER A 13 17.27 -18.14 -5.38
CA SER A 13 18.28 -17.08 -5.36
C SER A 13 18.70 -16.80 -3.91
N GLN A 14 19.94 -16.35 -3.72
CA GLN A 14 20.44 -16.02 -2.39
C GLN A 14 19.90 -14.67 -1.91
N ASP A 15 19.81 -14.54 -0.58
CA ASP A 15 19.42 -13.30 0.06
C ASP A 15 20.51 -12.22 -0.08
N ILE A 16 20.09 -10.96 -0.09
CA ILE A 16 20.94 -9.80 0.09
C ILE A 16 20.71 -9.28 1.50
N SER A 17 21.73 -9.31 2.36
CA SER A 17 21.65 -8.77 3.71
C SER A 17 22.59 -7.57 3.87
N LEU A 18 22.01 -6.43 4.25
CA LEU A 18 22.70 -5.18 4.55
C LEU A 18 22.57 -4.93 6.05
N GLU A 19 23.63 -5.30 6.79
CA GLU A 19 23.63 -5.39 8.24
C GLU A 19 24.53 -4.33 8.88
N ASN A 20 24.20 -3.90 10.09
CA ASN A 20 24.98 -2.95 10.89
C ASN A 20 25.23 -1.61 10.18
N LEU A 21 24.27 -1.15 9.38
CA LEU A 21 24.34 0.16 8.76
C LEU A 21 23.98 1.23 9.80
N GLU A 22 24.63 2.38 9.73
CA GLU A 22 24.12 3.60 10.37
C GLU A 22 22.99 4.14 9.48
N THR A 23 23.31 4.41 8.22
CA THR A 23 22.37 4.83 7.18
C THR A 23 22.51 3.98 5.92
N LEU A 24 21.41 3.84 5.17
CA LEU A 24 21.41 3.37 3.79
C LEU A 24 20.88 4.46 2.88
N GLU A 25 21.68 4.89 1.90
CA GLU A 25 21.26 5.81 0.84
C GLU A 25 21.27 5.09 -0.52
N VAL A 26 20.12 5.02 -1.18
CA VAL A 26 19.98 4.46 -2.53
C VAL A 26 19.47 5.57 -3.46
N ASN A 27 20.40 6.18 -4.18
CA ASN A 27 20.11 7.29 -5.08
C ASN A 27 20.31 6.86 -6.54
N ASN A 28 19.23 6.90 -7.34
CA ASN A 28 19.23 6.51 -8.76
C ASN A 28 19.88 5.12 -9.00
N SER A 29 19.73 4.19 -8.05
CA SER A 29 20.46 2.93 -7.94
C SER A 29 19.54 1.80 -7.48
N ASN A 30 19.95 0.55 -7.66
CA ASN A 30 19.11 -0.61 -7.36
C ASN A 30 19.79 -1.63 -6.45
N ILE A 31 19.02 -2.16 -5.51
CA ILE A 31 19.34 -3.38 -4.77
C ILE A 31 18.26 -4.38 -5.14
N SER A 32 18.62 -5.47 -5.80
CA SER A 32 17.64 -6.36 -6.43
C SER A 32 17.89 -7.84 -6.21
N ALA A 33 16.86 -8.60 -5.82
CA ALA A 33 16.91 -10.05 -5.82
C ALA A 33 15.80 -10.62 -6.74
N SER A 34 16.16 -11.46 -7.71
CA SER A 34 15.20 -11.89 -8.74
C SER A 34 15.31 -13.35 -9.17
N THR A 35 14.22 -13.85 -9.73
CA THR A 35 14.13 -15.18 -10.33
C THR A 35 13.29 -15.14 -11.61
N VAL A 36 13.38 -16.16 -12.46
CA VAL A 36 12.43 -16.37 -13.57
C VAL A 36 11.36 -17.35 -13.10
N ASP A 37 11.73 -18.61 -12.93
CA ASP A 37 10.80 -19.72 -12.61
C ASP A 37 11.09 -20.36 -11.23
N GLY A 38 12.01 -19.79 -10.46
CA GLY A 38 12.38 -20.27 -9.13
C GLY A 38 11.78 -19.44 -7.99
N THR A 39 12.50 -19.34 -6.88
CA THR A 39 12.18 -18.44 -5.77
C THR A 39 13.26 -17.37 -5.70
N ALA A 40 12.86 -16.10 -5.75
CA ALA A 40 13.79 -15.00 -5.54
C ALA A 40 14.20 -14.90 -4.07
N GLY A 41 15.45 -14.53 -3.82
CA GLY A 41 15.98 -14.30 -2.47
C GLY A 41 15.33 -13.06 -1.86
N SER A 42 15.49 -12.93 -0.55
CA SER A 42 15.01 -11.78 0.21
C SER A 42 16.03 -10.66 0.22
N ILE A 43 15.56 -9.43 0.40
CA ILE A 43 16.42 -8.27 0.73
C ILE A 43 16.15 -7.92 2.18
N ASN A 44 17.19 -7.98 3.01
CA ASN A 44 17.13 -7.63 4.43
C ASN A 44 17.99 -6.38 4.67
N VAL A 45 17.38 -5.31 5.17
CA VAL A 45 18.06 -4.04 5.47
C VAL A 45 17.89 -3.73 6.94
N ASN A 46 19.01 -3.61 7.65
CA ASN A 46 19.06 -3.19 9.05
C ASN A 46 19.95 -1.94 9.18
N ALA A 47 19.30 -0.78 9.35
CA ALA A 47 19.96 0.51 9.49
C ALA A 47 19.55 1.19 10.80
N ASN A 48 20.52 1.58 11.61
CA ASN A 48 20.32 2.08 12.96
C ASN A 48 19.79 3.52 13.02
N GLU A 49 19.88 4.29 11.94
CA GLU A 49 19.37 5.66 11.87
C GLU A 49 18.32 5.81 10.78
N SER A 50 18.68 5.57 9.51
CA SER A 50 17.75 5.81 8.41
C SER A 50 17.99 4.97 7.14
N VAL A 51 16.93 4.81 6.37
CA VAL A 51 16.97 4.35 4.97
C VAL A 51 16.37 5.44 4.08
N GLN A 52 17.13 5.91 3.10
CA GLN A 52 16.73 6.96 2.17
C GLN A 52 16.82 6.43 0.73
N LEU A 53 15.69 6.41 0.02
CA LEU A 53 15.59 6.02 -1.38
C LEU A 53 15.14 7.23 -2.20
N THR A 54 15.91 7.61 -3.22
CA THR A 54 15.61 8.79 -4.06
C THR A 54 15.91 8.53 -5.54
N GLY A 55 15.14 9.16 -6.43
CA GLY A 55 15.36 9.07 -7.87
C GLY A 55 14.93 7.72 -8.46
N GLU A 56 15.45 7.39 -9.64
CA GLU A 56 15.07 6.14 -10.32
C GLU A 56 15.76 4.91 -9.71
N GLY A 57 15.00 4.09 -8.97
CA GLY A 57 15.47 2.82 -8.43
C GLY A 57 14.96 2.54 -7.02
N GLY A 58 15.69 1.72 -6.26
CA GLY A 58 15.39 1.40 -4.86
C GLY A 58 15.64 -0.07 -4.52
N LEU A 59 14.72 -0.69 -3.78
CA LEU A 59 14.80 -2.08 -3.35
C LEU A 59 13.79 -2.90 -4.15
N ASN A 60 14.23 -3.96 -4.83
CA ASN A 60 13.35 -4.69 -5.75
C ASN A 60 13.50 -6.20 -5.58
N VAL A 61 12.42 -6.92 -5.33
CA VAL A 61 12.37 -8.37 -5.45
C VAL A 61 11.41 -8.78 -6.55
N ALA A 62 11.79 -9.72 -7.41
CA ALA A 62 10.97 -10.01 -8.59
C ALA A 62 10.98 -11.47 -9.03
N ALA A 63 9.84 -11.94 -9.54
CA ALA A 63 9.71 -13.17 -10.31
C ALA A 63 9.13 -12.89 -11.70
N THR A 64 9.95 -13.00 -12.74
CA THR A 64 9.58 -12.58 -14.11
C THR A 64 8.96 -13.70 -14.96
N GLY A 65 8.85 -14.91 -14.41
CA GLY A 65 8.19 -16.06 -15.02
C GLY A 65 7.14 -16.64 -14.05
N PHE A 66 7.14 -17.96 -13.89
CA PHE A 66 6.20 -18.67 -12.99
C PHE A 66 6.71 -18.77 -11.54
N GLY A 67 7.84 -18.12 -11.24
CA GLY A 67 8.50 -18.16 -9.93
C GLY A 67 7.79 -17.38 -8.82
N THR A 68 8.31 -17.48 -7.60
CA THR A 68 7.82 -16.70 -6.45
C THR A 68 8.79 -15.56 -6.16
N ALA A 69 8.27 -14.33 -6.08
CA ALA A 69 9.07 -13.17 -5.67
C ALA A 69 9.43 -13.28 -4.17
N GLY A 70 10.60 -12.75 -3.83
CA GLY A 70 11.14 -12.81 -2.47
C GLY A 70 10.42 -11.88 -1.51
N THR A 71 11.00 -11.68 -0.33
CA THR A 71 10.50 -10.71 0.65
C THR A 71 11.49 -9.56 0.81
N ILE A 72 11.00 -8.34 0.97
CA ILE A 72 11.82 -7.21 1.41
C ILE A 72 11.51 -6.94 2.89
N ASN A 73 12.55 -6.96 3.72
CA ASN A 73 12.48 -6.58 5.12
C ASN A 73 13.34 -5.35 5.35
N VAL A 74 12.76 -4.26 5.85
CA VAL A 74 13.49 -3.04 6.22
C VAL A 74 13.24 -2.73 7.68
N ASN A 75 14.30 -2.66 8.47
CA ASN A 75 14.25 -2.26 9.87
C ASN A 75 15.11 -0.99 10.05
N THR A 76 14.46 0.11 10.37
CA THR A 76 15.15 1.38 10.59
C THR A 76 14.28 2.39 11.33
N PRO A 77 14.81 3.24 12.22
CA PRO A 77 13.99 4.27 12.88
C PRO A 77 13.27 5.22 11.91
N GLN A 78 13.87 5.53 10.76
CA GLN A 78 13.27 6.41 9.77
C GLN A 78 13.48 5.88 8.35
N ILE A 79 12.41 5.85 7.56
CA ILE A 79 12.50 5.55 6.14
C ILE A 79 11.86 6.66 5.30
N THR A 80 12.51 6.96 4.19
CA THR A 80 12.12 8.03 3.28
C THR A 80 12.25 7.55 1.85
N ILE A 81 11.16 7.63 1.08
CA ILE A 81 11.09 7.18 -0.31
C ILE A 81 10.58 8.35 -1.15
N GLN A 82 11.43 8.91 -2.00
CA GLN A 82 11.10 10.13 -2.74
C GLN A 82 11.51 10.07 -4.22
N ASP A 83 11.00 11.02 -4.99
CA ASP A 83 11.45 11.34 -6.34
C ASP A 83 11.38 10.13 -7.30
N GLY A 84 10.30 9.35 -7.21
CA GLY A 84 10.06 8.16 -8.04
C GLY A 84 10.69 6.86 -7.54
N ALA A 85 11.43 6.88 -6.43
CA ALA A 85 12.04 5.68 -5.86
C ALA A 85 11.00 4.65 -5.40
N LYS A 86 11.36 3.37 -5.42
CA LYS A 86 10.44 2.27 -5.08
C LYS A 86 11.04 1.24 -4.15
N ILE A 87 10.20 0.70 -3.27
CA ILE A 87 10.37 -0.63 -2.69
C ILE A 87 9.34 -1.53 -3.35
N SER A 88 9.78 -2.50 -4.15
CA SER A 88 8.90 -3.30 -4.99
C SER A 88 9.07 -4.79 -4.79
N ALA A 89 7.94 -5.51 -4.77
CA ALA A 89 7.91 -6.97 -4.81
C ALA A 89 6.92 -7.42 -5.89
N GLU A 90 7.44 -7.64 -7.10
CA GLU A 90 6.64 -7.75 -8.33
C GLU A 90 6.69 -9.16 -8.92
N ASN A 91 5.62 -9.58 -9.57
CA ASN A 91 5.61 -10.82 -10.34
C ASN A 91 4.88 -10.67 -11.68
N THR A 92 5.29 -11.51 -12.64
CA THR A 92 4.60 -11.63 -13.93
C THR A 92 3.51 -12.70 -13.90
N ASP A 93 3.85 -13.98 -13.73
CA ASP A 93 2.90 -15.10 -13.77
C ASP A 93 2.83 -15.92 -12.49
N GLY A 94 3.89 -15.87 -11.66
CA GLY A 94 3.95 -16.57 -10.38
C GLY A 94 3.41 -15.75 -9.20
N ARG A 95 3.88 -15.99 -7.97
CA ARG A 95 3.32 -15.38 -6.74
C ARG A 95 4.06 -14.10 -6.35
N GLY A 96 3.29 -13.07 -5.98
CA GLY A 96 3.82 -11.79 -5.49
C GLY A 96 4.57 -11.93 -4.16
N GLY A 97 5.59 -11.09 -3.99
CA GLY A 97 6.45 -11.06 -2.82
C GLY A 97 5.92 -10.12 -1.75
N ASN A 98 6.33 -10.30 -0.49
CA ASN A 98 5.88 -9.45 0.61
C ASN A 98 6.86 -8.33 0.90
N ILE A 99 6.36 -7.22 1.45
CA ILE A 99 7.19 -6.13 1.95
C ILE A 99 6.85 -5.89 3.40
N ASN A 100 7.86 -5.97 4.27
CA ASN A 100 7.75 -5.68 5.68
C ASN A 100 8.67 -4.50 6.02
N VAL A 101 8.11 -3.43 6.57
CA VAL A 101 8.85 -2.26 7.02
C VAL A 101 8.57 -2.04 8.49
N ASN A 102 9.61 -2.07 9.30
CA ASN A 102 9.57 -1.74 10.72
C ASN A 102 10.28 -0.40 10.94
N THR A 103 9.52 0.63 11.31
CA THR A 103 10.08 1.99 11.45
C THR A 103 9.38 2.81 12.53
N ASN A 104 9.90 3.97 12.91
CA ASN A 104 9.14 4.93 13.73
C ASN A 104 8.50 6.01 12.84
N ASN A 105 9.20 6.38 11.77
CA ASN A 105 8.78 7.44 10.85
C ASN A 105 8.89 6.98 9.41
N PHE A 106 7.78 7.05 8.69
CA PHE A 106 7.68 6.72 7.28
C PHE A 106 7.28 7.96 6.49
N ILE A 107 8.08 8.31 5.49
CA ILE A 107 7.76 9.37 4.54
C ILE A 107 7.83 8.81 3.13
N THR A 108 6.75 8.99 2.37
CA THR A 108 6.78 8.81 0.93
C THR A 108 6.26 10.06 0.23
N SER A 109 7.04 10.57 -0.74
CA SER A 109 6.69 11.80 -1.45
C SER A 109 7.18 11.85 -2.89
N ASN A 110 6.71 12.82 -3.67
CA ASN A 110 7.18 13.10 -5.03
C ASN A 110 7.25 11.86 -5.95
N GLY A 111 6.25 10.99 -5.90
CA GLY A 111 6.19 9.75 -6.68
C GLY A 111 6.89 8.54 -6.06
N GLY A 112 7.39 8.64 -4.83
CA GLY A 112 7.93 7.51 -4.07
C GLY A 112 6.87 6.45 -3.75
N GLN A 113 7.23 5.15 -3.79
CA GLN A 113 6.25 4.06 -3.64
C GLN A 113 6.77 2.88 -2.81
N ILE A 114 5.86 2.25 -2.07
CA ILE A 114 5.95 0.83 -1.73
C ILE A 114 4.93 0.09 -2.58
N VAL A 115 5.35 -0.96 -3.29
CA VAL A 115 4.47 -1.69 -4.21
C VAL A 115 4.67 -3.20 -4.12
N THR A 116 3.57 -3.93 -3.93
CA THR A 116 3.46 -5.35 -4.28
C THR A 116 2.49 -5.43 -5.46
N THR A 117 2.84 -6.18 -6.50
CA THR A 117 1.97 -6.31 -7.67
C THR A 117 2.10 -7.65 -8.36
N THR A 118 1.00 -8.06 -8.99
CA THR A 118 0.90 -9.23 -9.85
C THR A 118 0.23 -8.83 -11.17
N SER A 119 0.84 -9.22 -12.30
CA SER A 119 0.15 -9.24 -13.60
C SER A 119 -0.47 -10.61 -13.92
N GLY A 120 -0.24 -11.59 -13.04
CA GLY A 120 -0.42 -13.01 -13.33
C GLY A 120 -1.69 -13.59 -12.75
N LYS A 121 -1.67 -14.91 -12.54
CA LYS A 121 -2.81 -15.64 -11.98
C LYS A 121 -2.79 -15.74 -10.47
N ALA A 122 -1.63 -15.57 -9.84
CA ALA A 122 -1.51 -15.62 -8.39
C ALA A 122 -1.77 -14.24 -7.78
N ALA A 123 -2.20 -14.24 -6.51
CA ALA A 123 -2.42 -13.02 -5.75
C ALA A 123 -1.15 -12.17 -5.60
N ALA A 124 -1.36 -10.85 -5.50
CA ALA A 124 -0.31 -9.92 -5.12
C ALA A 124 0.15 -10.22 -3.68
N GLY A 125 1.39 -9.86 -3.37
CA GLY A 125 1.91 -10.01 -2.00
C GLY A 125 1.35 -8.95 -1.05
N SER A 126 1.61 -9.13 0.24
CA SER A 126 1.13 -8.21 1.28
C SER A 126 2.19 -7.17 1.67
N ILE A 127 1.73 -5.99 2.10
CA ILE A 127 2.55 -4.93 2.67
C ILE A 127 2.21 -4.78 4.15
N ASN A 128 3.22 -4.97 5.00
CA ASN A 128 3.12 -4.70 6.44
C ASN A 128 4.02 -3.52 6.78
N LEU A 129 3.43 -2.39 7.16
CA LEU A 129 4.17 -1.23 7.65
C LEU A 129 3.89 -1.08 9.14
N ASN A 130 4.81 -1.63 9.92
CA ASN A 130 4.74 -1.70 11.38
C ASN A 130 5.50 -0.53 12.00
N ILE A 131 4.81 0.27 12.81
CA ILE A 131 5.42 1.38 13.52
C ILE A 131 5.88 0.95 14.92
N LEU A 132 7.20 0.92 15.13
CA LEU A 132 7.86 0.35 16.31
C LEU A 132 7.64 1.17 17.58
N SER A 133 7.61 2.50 17.46
CA SER A 133 7.29 3.38 18.57
C SER A 133 5.82 3.83 18.51
N LYS A 134 5.15 3.84 19.65
CA LYS A 134 3.77 4.35 19.79
C LYS A 134 3.74 5.68 20.55
N ASP A 135 4.85 6.43 20.50
CA ASP A 135 4.94 7.77 21.06
C ASP A 135 4.42 8.84 20.09
N SER A 136 4.35 10.09 20.57
CA SER A 136 3.88 11.25 19.80
C SER A 136 4.73 11.59 18.58
N ASP A 137 5.94 11.05 18.49
CA ASP A 137 6.92 11.40 17.45
C ASP A 137 6.88 10.43 16.27
N SER A 138 6.00 9.44 16.33
CA SER A 138 5.85 8.39 15.33
C SER A 138 4.76 8.75 14.32
N SER A 139 5.15 8.88 13.05
CA SER A 139 4.25 9.37 12.00
C SER A 139 4.43 8.66 10.66
N ILE A 140 3.32 8.58 9.92
CA ILE A 140 3.27 8.20 8.51
C ILE A 140 2.81 9.42 7.71
N ILE A 141 3.64 9.86 6.77
CA ILE A 141 3.33 10.93 5.83
C ILE A 141 3.42 10.40 4.41
N ILE A 142 2.31 10.46 3.68
CA ILE A 142 2.21 10.07 2.28
C ILE A 142 1.71 11.28 1.50
N GLU A 143 2.56 11.87 0.65
CA GLU A 143 2.22 13.14 0.00
C GLU A 143 2.64 13.24 -1.46
N GLY A 144 1.79 13.87 -2.27
CA GLY A 144 2.07 14.12 -3.68
C GLY A 144 1.56 13.02 -4.61
N ASN A 145 1.26 13.42 -5.85
CA ASN A 145 0.73 12.51 -6.86
C ASN A 145 1.68 11.34 -7.12
N ASN A 146 1.10 10.17 -7.37
CA ASN A 146 1.80 8.90 -7.58
C ASN A 146 2.62 8.41 -6.38
N SER A 147 2.53 9.06 -5.22
CA SER A 147 3.09 8.53 -3.98
C SER A 147 2.10 7.65 -3.25
N GLY A 148 2.58 6.56 -2.65
CA GLY A 148 1.70 5.68 -1.91
C GLY A 148 2.23 4.31 -1.53
N ILE A 149 1.30 3.53 -0.99
CA ILE A 149 1.48 2.13 -0.59
C ILE A 149 0.46 1.32 -1.39
N PHE A 150 0.93 0.41 -2.24
CA PHE A 150 0.11 -0.21 -3.27
C PHE A 150 0.28 -1.73 -3.29
N ALA A 151 -0.80 -2.48 -3.04
CA ALA A 151 -0.86 -3.93 -3.14
C ALA A 151 -1.85 -4.34 -4.24
N ASN A 152 -1.65 -3.79 -5.43
CA ASN A 152 -2.60 -3.86 -6.53
C ASN A 152 -2.37 -5.09 -7.42
N THR A 153 -3.36 -5.41 -8.26
CA THR A 153 -3.15 -6.24 -9.46
C THR A 153 -3.20 -5.40 -10.72
N GLU A 154 -2.55 -5.86 -11.78
CA GLU A 154 -2.57 -5.17 -13.08
C GLU A 154 -3.77 -5.57 -13.95
N THR A 155 -4.06 -4.75 -14.96
CA THR A 155 -5.07 -5.06 -15.97
C THR A 155 -4.79 -6.42 -16.63
N GLY A 156 -5.82 -7.27 -16.69
CA GLY A 156 -5.70 -8.62 -17.25
C GLY A 156 -5.18 -9.68 -16.29
N SER A 157 -4.76 -9.30 -15.07
CA SER A 157 -4.49 -10.26 -14.00
C SER A 157 -5.76 -11.02 -13.61
N THR A 158 -5.62 -12.28 -13.21
CA THR A 158 -6.72 -13.03 -12.56
C THR A 158 -6.41 -13.33 -11.10
N GLY A 159 -5.32 -12.77 -10.57
CA GLY A 159 -4.97 -12.87 -9.17
C GLY A 159 -5.72 -11.85 -8.34
N ASP A 160 -5.84 -12.12 -7.05
CA ASP A 160 -6.48 -11.23 -6.09
C ASP A 160 -5.52 -10.11 -5.64
N GLY A 161 -6.09 -8.98 -5.23
CA GLY A 161 -5.35 -7.89 -4.59
C GLY A 161 -4.64 -8.35 -3.32
N GLY A 162 -3.54 -7.68 -2.99
CA GLY A 162 -2.76 -7.98 -1.79
C GLY A 162 -3.31 -7.26 -0.57
N ASN A 163 -2.86 -7.66 0.61
CA ASN A 163 -3.30 -7.02 1.86
C ASN A 163 -2.34 -5.93 2.31
N ILE A 164 -2.88 -4.84 2.87
CA ILE A 164 -2.11 -3.75 3.46
C ILE A 164 -2.47 -3.62 4.93
N ILE A 165 -1.47 -3.71 5.80
CA ILE A 165 -1.61 -3.58 7.26
C ILE A 165 -0.70 -2.45 7.73
N ILE A 166 -1.28 -1.47 8.42
CA ILE A 166 -0.56 -0.29 8.90
C ILE A 166 -1.05 0.10 10.30
N ASP A 167 -0.14 0.44 11.22
CA ASP A 167 -0.49 0.69 12.61
C ASP A 167 0.16 1.95 13.27
N PRO A 168 0.14 3.16 12.67
CA PRO A 168 0.84 4.33 13.21
C PRO A 168 0.06 5.05 14.32
N LEU A 169 0.69 5.94 15.09
CA LEU A 169 -0.08 6.87 15.93
C LEU A 169 -0.73 7.98 15.11
N THR A 170 0.00 8.56 14.17
CA THR A 170 -0.51 9.61 13.27
C THR A 170 -0.26 9.24 11.82
N MET A 171 -1.29 9.35 10.99
CA MET A 171 -1.21 9.17 9.55
C MET A 171 -1.79 10.37 8.82
N ILE A 172 -1.01 10.92 7.88
CA ILE A 172 -1.43 12.00 6.98
C ILE A 172 -1.21 11.54 5.55
N ILE A 173 -2.28 11.52 4.77
CA ILE A 173 -2.25 11.27 3.34
C ILE A 173 -2.76 12.54 2.65
N ARG A 174 -1.98 13.08 1.71
CA ARG A 174 -2.35 14.31 1.04
C ARG A 174 -1.88 14.47 -0.39
N ASP A 175 -2.42 15.49 -1.06
CA ASP A 175 -1.93 15.99 -2.36
C ASP A 175 -1.95 14.93 -3.47
N GLY A 176 -3.02 14.13 -3.52
CA GLY A 176 -3.23 13.07 -4.51
C GLY A 176 -2.48 11.77 -4.23
N ALA A 177 -1.84 11.63 -3.07
CA ALA A 177 -1.24 10.39 -2.62
C ALA A 177 -2.28 9.40 -2.08
N GLY A 178 -1.91 8.13 -1.93
CA GLY A 178 -2.87 7.17 -1.39
C GLY A 178 -2.33 5.80 -0.97
N ILE A 179 -3.29 4.99 -0.52
CA ILE A 179 -3.12 3.58 -0.19
C ILE A 179 -4.10 2.81 -1.08
N ALA A 180 -3.65 1.76 -1.76
CA ALA A 180 -4.57 0.93 -2.54
C ALA A 180 -4.24 -0.56 -2.51
N ALA A 181 -5.27 -1.39 -2.41
CA ALA A 181 -5.26 -2.84 -2.52
C ALA A 181 -6.20 -3.28 -3.66
N SER A 182 -6.14 -2.57 -4.79
CA SER A 182 -7.12 -2.67 -5.86
C SER A 182 -6.85 -3.82 -6.82
N SER A 183 -7.90 -4.42 -7.37
CA SER A 183 -7.80 -5.39 -8.45
C SER A 183 -8.21 -4.77 -9.79
N GLN A 184 -7.23 -4.54 -10.68
CA GLN A 184 -7.51 -3.98 -12.02
C GLN A 184 -7.84 -5.07 -13.06
N GLY A 185 -7.67 -6.33 -12.66
CA GLY A 185 -7.98 -7.51 -13.46
C GLY A 185 -9.34 -8.12 -13.07
N SER A 186 -9.44 -9.44 -13.12
CA SER A 186 -10.66 -10.19 -12.80
C SER A 186 -10.65 -10.86 -11.43
N GLY A 187 -9.57 -10.71 -10.65
CA GLY A 187 -9.51 -11.21 -9.27
C GLY A 187 -10.25 -10.31 -8.28
N GLU A 188 -10.40 -10.77 -7.06
CA GLU A 188 -11.04 -10.01 -5.98
C GLU A 188 -10.12 -8.90 -5.44
N GLY A 189 -10.71 -7.88 -4.82
CA GLY A 189 -9.95 -6.80 -4.19
C GLY A 189 -9.26 -7.28 -2.91
N GLY A 190 -8.12 -6.68 -2.57
CA GLY A 190 -7.41 -6.97 -1.34
C GLY A 190 -7.98 -6.23 -0.14
N ASP A 191 -7.53 -6.60 1.06
CA ASP A 191 -7.97 -5.96 2.30
C ASP A 191 -6.98 -4.87 2.77
N ILE A 192 -7.53 -3.74 3.23
CA ILE A 192 -6.78 -2.67 3.89
C ILE A 192 -7.20 -2.61 5.35
N TYR A 193 -6.24 -2.82 6.25
CA TYR A 193 -6.41 -2.67 7.69
C TYR A 193 -5.50 -1.55 8.22
N ILE A 194 -6.11 -0.53 8.81
CA ILE A 194 -5.38 0.58 9.43
C ILE A 194 -5.83 0.72 10.88
N GLU A 195 -4.88 0.61 11.80
CA GLU A 195 -5.07 0.91 13.22
C GLU A 195 -4.28 2.16 13.58
N VAL A 196 -4.96 3.27 13.89
CA VAL A 196 -4.29 4.57 13.98
C VAL A 196 -4.83 5.45 15.09
N GLY A 197 -4.00 6.34 15.65
CA GLY A 197 -4.48 7.38 16.55
C GLY A 197 -5.33 8.42 15.82
N THR A 198 -4.71 9.15 14.90
CA THR A 198 -5.38 10.15 14.03
C THR A 198 -5.09 9.88 12.56
N LEU A 199 -6.14 9.89 11.74
CA LEU A 199 -6.06 9.76 10.29
C LEU A 199 -6.55 11.04 9.62
N THR A 200 -5.72 11.60 8.74
CA THR A 200 -6.08 12.75 7.90
C THR A 200 -5.95 12.38 6.42
N LEU A 201 -7.05 12.49 5.68
CA LEU A 201 -7.06 12.47 4.22
C LEU A 201 -7.36 13.89 3.73
N ASP A 202 -6.43 14.47 2.99
CA ASP A 202 -6.54 15.84 2.48
C ASP A 202 -6.16 15.95 1.01
N ASN A 203 -6.77 16.90 0.29
CA ASN A 203 -6.45 17.26 -1.09
C ASN A 203 -6.30 16.04 -2.04
N LYS A 204 -7.43 15.40 -2.37
CA LYS A 204 -7.50 14.23 -3.27
C LYS A 204 -6.78 12.98 -2.77
N ALA A 205 -6.52 12.89 -1.46
CA ALA A 205 -6.00 11.67 -0.86
C ALA A 205 -7.00 10.52 -1.00
N PHE A 206 -6.49 9.29 -1.10
CA PHE A 206 -7.36 8.12 -1.24
C PHE A 206 -6.90 6.90 -0.44
N ILE A 207 -7.89 6.13 0.03
CA ILE A 207 -7.75 4.74 0.48
C ILE A 207 -8.68 3.91 -0.40
N SER A 208 -8.14 2.99 -1.20
CA SER A 208 -8.90 2.28 -2.24
C SER A 208 -8.74 0.77 -2.17
N ALA A 209 -9.86 0.06 -2.15
CA ALA A 209 -9.93 -1.39 -2.36
C ALA A 209 -10.80 -1.72 -3.59
N GLU A 210 -10.80 -0.82 -4.58
CA GLU A 210 -11.64 -0.95 -5.78
C GLU A 210 -11.28 -2.14 -6.65
N THR A 211 -12.27 -2.64 -7.39
CA THR A 211 -12.07 -3.71 -8.36
C THR A 211 -12.71 -3.40 -9.71
N ALA A 212 -12.06 -3.81 -10.79
CA ALA A 212 -12.61 -3.67 -12.14
C ALA A 212 -13.82 -4.60 -12.38
N THR A 213 -13.87 -5.73 -11.68
CA THR A 213 -14.99 -6.66 -11.69
C THR A 213 -15.01 -7.52 -10.41
N ASN A 214 -15.89 -8.51 -10.34
CA ASN A 214 -16.03 -9.45 -9.23
C ASN A 214 -16.30 -8.74 -7.89
N GLN A 215 -15.72 -9.18 -6.78
CA GLN A 215 -15.97 -8.66 -5.44
C GLN A 215 -14.94 -7.57 -5.06
N GLY A 216 -15.44 -6.40 -4.64
CA GLY A 216 -14.63 -5.33 -4.07
C GLY A 216 -13.94 -5.76 -2.77
N GLY A 217 -12.75 -5.23 -2.51
CA GLY A 217 -11.97 -5.53 -1.30
C GLY A 217 -12.52 -4.83 -0.07
N ASN A 218 -12.07 -5.20 1.13
CA ASN A 218 -12.57 -4.60 2.37
C ASN A 218 -11.60 -3.55 2.94
N ILE A 219 -12.16 -2.50 3.52
CA ILE A 219 -11.40 -1.46 4.22
C ILE A 219 -11.86 -1.45 5.68
N THR A 220 -10.92 -1.64 6.61
CA THR A 220 -11.16 -1.51 8.06
C THR A 220 -10.27 -0.43 8.63
N LEU A 221 -10.89 0.62 9.18
CA LEU A 221 -10.22 1.74 9.83
C LEU A 221 -10.58 1.74 11.31
N ASN A 222 -9.61 1.43 12.17
CA ASN A 222 -9.73 1.51 13.63
C ASN A 222 -8.96 2.74 14.11
N ILE A 223 -9.67 3.79 14.49
CA ILE A 223 -9.12 5.11 14.76
C ILE A 223 -9.35 5.45 16.23
N GLN A 224 -8.28 5.73 16.99
CA GLN A 224 -8.35 5.91 18.44
C GLN A 224 -8.79 7.32 18.86
N ASP A 225 -8.55 8.35 18.03
CA ASP A 225 -8.99 9.72 18.27
C ASP A 225 -9.94 10.20 17.18
N ARG A 226 -9.44 10.46 15.96
CA ARG A 226 -10.28 11.11 14.93
C ARG A 226 -9.90 10.82 13.47
N LEU A 227 -10.91 10.89 12.62
CA LEU A 227 -10.79 10.92 11.16
C LEU A 227 -11.09 12.32 10.63
N TYR A 228 -10.20 12.87 9.81
CA TYR A 228 -10.45 14.05 8.98
C TYR A 228 -10.54 13.68 7.49
N LEU A 229 -11.62 14.10 6.85
CA LEU A 229 -11.85 13.97 5.41
C LEU A 229 -11.98 15.37 4.79
N ARG A 230 -11.01 15.75 3.96
CA ARG A 230 -10.85 17.11 3.46
C ARG A 230 -10.56 17.12 1.96
N ASN A 231 -11.00 18.19 1.29
CA ASN A 231 -10.64 18.57 -0.09
C ASN A 231 -10.63 17.41 -1.12
N ASN A 232 -11.79 16.82 -1.40
CA ASN A 232 -12.01 15.77 -2.41
C ASN A 232 -11.29 14.44 -2.11
N SER A 233 -11.13 14.11 -0.83
CA SER A 233 -10.51 12.85 -0.42
C SER A 233 -11.52 11.70 -0.41
N GLN A 234 -11.05 10.47 -0.61
CA GLN A 234 -11.90 9.31 -0.85
C GLN A 234 -11.51 8.08 -0.03
N ILE A 235 -12.50 7.36 0.46
CA ILE A 235 -12.37 5.98 0.96
C ILE A 235 -13.33 5.12 0.13
N THR A 236 -12.82 4.22 -0.71
CA THR A 236 -13.64 3.52 -1.71
C THR A 236 -13.35 2.03 -1.75
N ALA A 237 -14.42 1.24 -1.69
CA ALA A 237 -14.45 -0.20 -1.93
C ALA A 237 -15.38 -0.52 -3.11
N THR A 238 -15.50 0.42 -4.06
CA THR A 238 -16.40 0.29 -5.21
C THR A 238 -15.94 -0.81 -6.15
N ALA A 239 -16.88 -1.61 -6.66
CA ALA A 239 -16.58 -2.70 -7.56
C ALA A 239 -17.30 -2.55 -8.91
N GLY A 240 -16.61 -3.02 -9.94
CA GLY A 240 -17.16 -3.18 -11.27
C GLY A 240 -17.03 -1.96 -12.17
N THR A 241 -17.24 -2.23 -13.45
CA THR A 241 -17.36 -1.24 -14.52
C THR A 241 -18.68 -1.45 -15.25
N GLU A 242 -19.02 -0.53 -16.15
CA GLU A 242 -20.21 -0.65 -17.01
C GLU A 242 -20.28 -1.94 -17.80
N GLU A 243 -19.14 -2.46 -18.22
CA GLU A 243 -19.09 -3.63 -19.09
C GLU A 243 -18.96 -4.94 -18.33
N ALA A 244 -18.42 -4.92 -17.10
CA ALA A 244 -18.06 -6.13 -16.36
C ALA A 244 -18.91 -6.40 -15.10
N GLY A 245 -19.56 -5.38 -14.55
CA GLY A 245 -20.24 -5.47 -13.25
C GLY A 245 -19.30 -5.85 -12.10
N GLY A 246 -19.85 -6.00 -10.89
CA GLY A 246 -19.14 -6.36 -9.66
C GLY A 246 -19.98 -6.12 -8.41
N ASN A 247 -19.67 -6.80 -7.31
CA ASN A 247 -20.30 -6.54 -6.02
C ASN A 247 -19.37 -5.68 -5.16
N GLY A 248 -19.87 -4.56 -4.61
CA GLY A 248 -19.08 -3.65 -3.79
C GLY A 248 -18.50 -4.33 -2.56
N GLY A 249 -17.31 -3.90 -2.14
CA GLY A 249 -16.64 -4.36 -0.93
C GLY A 249 -17.17 -3.67 0.32
N ASN A 250 -16.74 -4.11 1.51
CA ASN A 250 -17.22 -3.54 2.77
C ASN A 250 -16.24 -2.51 3.34
N ILE A 251 -16.79 -1.46 3.94
CA ILE A 251 -16.03 -0.45 4.67
C ILE A 251 -16.49 -0.44 6.13
N ILE A 252 -15.55 -0.60 7.05
CA ILE A 252 -15.77 -0.49 8.49
C ILE A 252 -14.92 0.65 9.01
N ILE A 253 -15.54 1.62 9.67
CA ILE A 253 -14.85 2.75 10.31
C ILE A 253 -15.27 2.82 11.77
N ASN A 254 -14.33 2.63 12.67
CA ASN A 254 -14.50 2.83 14.11
C ASN A 254 -13.67 4.03 14.53
N ALA A 255 -14.31 5.12 14.95
CA ALA A 255 -13.61 6.34 15.34
C ALA A 255 -14.45 7.15 16.34
N PRO A 256 -13.90 7.64 17.47
CA PRO A 256 -14.65 8.53 18.36
C PRO A 256 -15.18 9.77 17.64
N PHE A 257 -14.35 10.39 16.77
CA PHE A 257 -14.74 11.58 16.02
C PHE A 257 -14.48 11.44 14.51
N ILE A 258 -15.46 11.84 13.71
CA ILE A 258 -15.32 11.92 12.25
C ILE A 258 -15.72 13.33 11.79
N PHE A 259 -14.79 14.01 11.12
CA PHE A 259 -14.97 15.36 10.62
C PHE A 259 -14.74 15.41 9.12
N ALA A 260 -15.79 15.75 8.38
CA ALA A 260 -15.72 16.18 6.99
C ALA A 260 -16.21 17.62 6.86
N VAL A 261 -15.88 18.28 5.75
CA VAL A 261 -16.45 19.59 5.42
C VAL A 261 -17.36 19.47 4.19
N PRO A 262 -18.66 19.81 4.31
CA PRO A 262 -19.63 19.60 3.24
C PRO A 262 -19.23 20.21 1.89
N SER A 263 -18.61 21.39 1.92
CA SER A 263 -18.17 22.09 0.70
C SER A 263 -16.90 21.52 0.07
N GLU A 264 -16.29 20.51 0.68
CA GLU A 264 -15.02 19.92 0.25
C GLU A 264 -15.18 18.54 -0.40
N ASN A 265 -16.42 18.05 -0.57
CA ASN A 265 -16.74 16.87 -1.37
C ASN A 265 -15.85 15.64 -1.11
N SER A 266 -15.65 15.28 0.16
CA SER A 266 -14.96 14.03 0.50
C SER A 266 -15.97 12.90 0.66
N ASP A 267 -15.61 11.71 0.21
CA ASP A 267 -16.56 10.62 -0.02
C ASP A 267 -16.11 9.29 0.58
N ILE A 268 -17.09 8.50 1.04
CA ILE A 268 -16.93 7.11 1.47
C ILE A 268 -17.90 6.27 0.63
N THR A 269 -17.39 5.37 -0.20
CA THR A 269 -18.20 4.66 -1.20
C THR A 269 -17.92 3.16 -1.21
N ALA A 270 -18.99 2.36 -1.29
CA ALA A 270 -18.93 0.91 -1.39
C ALA A 270 -19.85 0.43 -2.51
N ASN A 271 -19.83 1.14 -3.64
CA ASN A 271 -20.82 0.93 -4.69
C ASN A 271 -20.52 -0.32 -5.52
N ALA A 272 -21.50 -0.72 -6.33
CA ALA A 272 -21.35 -1.65 -7.43
C ALA A 272 -21.78 -0.92 -8.70
N PHE A 273 -21.03 -1.08 -9.80
CA PHE A 273 -21.52 -0.58 -11.09
C PHE A 273 -22.75 -1.38 -11.54
N GLU A 274 -22.62 -2.70 -11.64
CA GLU A 274 -23.74 -3.64 -11.76
C GLU A 274 -23.57 -4.74 -10.71
N GLY A 275 -24.58 -5.02 -9.89
CA GLY A 275 -24.50 -6.03 -8.83
C GLY A 275 -25.03 -5.48 -7.50
N ASN A 276 -24.62 -6.10 -6.40
CA ASN A 276 -24.95 -5.62 -5.07
C ASN A 276 -23.89 -4.62 -4.58
N GLY A 277 -24.31 -3.44 -4.13
CA GLY A 277 -23.43 -2.57 -3.35
C GLY A 277 -22.96 -3.27 -2.06
N GLY A 278 -21.80 -2.86 -1.57
CA GLY A 278 -21.24 -3.32 -0.31
C GLY A 278 -21.79 -2.56 0.90
N ASN A 279 -21.38 -2.98 2.10
CA ASN A 279 -21.83 -2.37 3.34
C ASN A 279 -20.82 -1.34 3.85
N ILE A 280 -21.32 -0.18 4.26
CA ILE A 280 -20.55 0.81 5.01
C ILE A 280 -21.06 0.80 6.46
N THR A 281 -20.21 0.38 7.40
CA THR A 281 -20.50 0.43 8.84
C THR A 281 -19.62 1.47 9.50
N ILE A 282 -20.25 2.47 10.12
CA ILE A 282 -19.54 3.51 10.87
C ILE A 282 -19.99 3.51 12.32
N THR A 283 -19.04 3.33 13.23
CA THR A 283 -19.23 3.43 14.68
C THR A 283 -18.50 4.66 15.18
N THR A 284 -19.24 5.65 15.70
CA THR A 284 -18.66 6.92 16.16
C THR A 284 -19.51 7.60 17.22
N ASP A 285 -18.86 8.39 18.09
CA ASP A 285 -19.55 9.22 19.08
C ASP A 285 -20.06 10.51 18.44
N VAL A 286 -19.29 11.09 17.51
CA VAL A 286 -19.62 12.34 16.82
C VAL A 286 -19.18 12.29 15.36
N MET A 287 -20.14 12.52 14.46
CA MET A 287 -19.92 12.71 13.03
C MET A 287 -20.40 14.09 12.58
N VAL A 288 -19.55 14.87 11.90
CA VAL A 288 -19.88 16.19 11.37
C VAL A 288 -19.51 16.28 9.88
N GLY A 289 -20.41 16.87 9.09
CA GLY A 289 -20.15 17.26 7.71
C GLY A 289 -20.16 16.15 6.66
N ILE A 290 -20.57 14.94 7.06
CA ILE A 290 -20.88 13.82 6.15
C ILE A 290 -22.40 13.76 5.98
N GLU A 291 -22.85 13.61 4.74
CA GLU A 291 -24.26 13.42 4.39
C GLU A 291 -24.40 12.20 3.48
N SER A 292 -25.43 11.37 3.71
CA SER A 292 -25.77 10.27 2.79
C SER A 292 -26.33 10.86 1.50
N ARG A 293 -25.86 10.40 0.36
CA ARG A 293 -26.29 10.83 -0.97
C ARG A 293 -26.41 9.63 -1.92
#